data_AF-A0A3A2ZH12-F1
#
_entry.id   AF-A0A3A2ZH12-F1
#
_cell.length_a   1.000
_cell.length_b   1.000
_cell.length_c   1.000
_cell.angle_alpha   90.00
_cell.angle_beta   90.00
_cell.angle_gamma   90.00
#
_symmetry.space_group_name_H-M   'P 1'
#
loop_
_entity.id
_entity.type
_entity.pdbx_description
1 polymer ?
#
loop_
_entity_poly.entity_id
_entity_poly.type
_entity_poly.pdbx_seq_one_letter_code
_entity_poly.pdbx_strand_id
1 'polypeptide(L)'
;MGMANTSQLPAPKDRVQDYIVTFTVAALNELLSPNGNPSITLIRRPRKKLFFINPTNGALETNETETSISYNWPGKDAYEAWRFTIIIKVFAAISEAIHAGVMISKRL
;
A
#
# COMPACT_ATOMS: atom_id res chain seq x y z
N MET A 1 14.25 38.59 -14.23
CA MET A 1 14.77 37.90 -13.03
C MET A 1 13.63 37.07 -12.47
N GLY A 2 13.46 35.84 -12.99
CA GLY A 2 12.36 34.94 -12.62
C GLY A 2 12.93 33.76 -11.84
N MET A 3 12.57 33.66 -10.57
CA MET A 3 12.91 32.51 -9.73
C MET A 3 12.05 31.31 -10.17
N ALA A 4 12.71 30.24 -10.58
CA ALA A 4 12.06 28.96 -10.79
C ALA A 4 11.61 28.39 -9.43
N ASN A 5 10.30 28.27 -9.23
CA ASN A 5 9.74 27.50 -8.12
C ASN A 5 10.00 26.02 -8.39
N THR A 6 11.12 25.50 -7.90
CA THR A 6 11.32 24.07 -7.74
C THR A 6 10.37 23.59 -6.65
N SER A 7 9.24 23.02 -7.04
CA SER A 7 8.39 22.22 -6.16
C SER A 7 9.19 21.00 -5.71
N GLN A 8 9.98 21.16 -4.65
CA GLN A 8 10.67 20.06 -3.98
C GLN A 8 9.60 19.08 -3.49
N LEU A 9 9.59 17.89 -4.09
CA LEU A 9 8.75 16.83 -3.61
C LEU A 9 9.20 16.48 -2.16
N PRO A 10 8.25 16.22 -1.24
CA PRO A 10 8.56 15.91 0.15
C PRO A 10 9.50 14.71 0.27
N ALA A 11 10.22 14.64 1.39
CA ALA A 11 11.17 13.55 1.62
C ALA A 11 10.44 12.19 1.54
N PRO A 12 11.11 11.10 1.14
CA PRO A 12 10.47 9.80 0.98
C PRO A 12 9.71 9.32 2.23
N LYS A 13 10.22 9.64 3.42
CA LYS A 13 9.56 9.34 4.70
C LYS A 13 8.20 10.04 4.82
N ASP A 14 8.18 11.32 4.51
CA ASP A 14 6.98 12.17 4.57
C ASP A 14 5.91 11.65 3.61
N ARG A 15 6.30 11.24 2.39
CA ARG A 15 5.36 10.66 1.41
C ARG A 15 4.71 9.36 1.88
N VAL A 16 5.48 8.48 2.50
CA VAL A 16 4.96 7.21 3.02
C VAL A 16 4.01 7.46 4.18
N GLN A 17 4.37 8.39 5.06
CA GLN A 17 3.53 8.79 6.19
C GLN A 17 2.21 9.42 5.71
N ASP A 18 2.28 10.38 4.79
CA ASP A 18 1.11 11.04 4.19
C ASP A 18 0.19 10.02 3.51
N TYR A 19 0.76 9.07 2.78
CA TYR A 19 0.01 8.00 2.15
C TYR A 19 -0.73 7.13 3.18
N ILE A 20 -0.05 6.67 4.22
CA ILE A 20 -0.64 5.81 5.25
C ILE A 20 -1.73 6.56 6.01
N VAL A 21 -1.50 7.80 6.39
CA VAL A 21 -2.47 8.64 7.10
C VAL A 21 -3.69 8.87 6.22
N THR A 22 -3.50 9.33 4.98
CA THR A 22 -4.60 9.60 4.04
C THR A 22 -5.43 8.35 3.79
N PHE A 23 -4.78 7.22 3.52
CA PHE A 23 -5.44 5.94 3.32
C PHE A 23 -6.23 5.49 4.55
N THR A 24 -5.63 5.58 5.74
CA THR A 24 -6.27 5.12 6.98
C THR A 24 -7.47 5.98 7.33
N VAL A 25 -7.36 7.31 7.18
CA VAL A 25 -8.47 8.25 7.37
C VAL A 25 -9.60 7.97 6.38
N ALA A 26 -9.28 7.76 5.10
CA ALA A 26 -10.28 7.42 4.09
C ALA A 26 -11.02 6.11 4.42
N ALA A 27 -10.28 5.05 4.77
CA ALA A 27 -10.87 3.76 5.13
C ALA A 27 -11.75 3.86 6.39
N LEU A 28 -11.34 4.63 7.40
CA LEU A 28 -12.13 4.86 8.62
C LEU A 28 -13.41 5.66 8.32
N ASN A 29 -13.31 6.71 7.52
CA ASN A 29 -14.48 7.50 7.13
C ASN A 29 -15.50 6.66 6.37
N GLU A 30 -15.04 5.77 5.50
CA GLU A 30 -15.91 4.84 4.80
C GLU A 30 -16.52 3.81 5.75
N LEU A 31 -15.75 3.23 6.69
CA LEU A 31 -16.26 2.30 7.71
C LEU A 31 -17.36 2.92 8.59
N LEU A 32 -17.24 4.21 8.91
CA LEU A 32 -18.21 4.94 9.73
C LEU A 32 -19.44 5.41 8.95
N SER A 33 -19.43 5.28 7.62
CA SER A 33 -20.58 5.61 6.77
C SER A 33 -21.69 4.57 6.97
N PRO A 34 -22.97 4.97 7.09
CA PRO A 34 -24.09 4.06 7.25
C PRO A 34 -24.20 2.96 6.18
N ASN A 35 -23.73 3.26 4.96
CA ASN A 35 -23.70 2.35 3.82
C ASN A 35 -22.27 2.10 3.32
N GLY A 36 -21.28 2.25 4.20
CA GLY A 36 -19.88 2.08 3.86
C GLY A 36 -19.54 0.66 3.44
N ASN A 37 -18.78 0.52 2.35
CA ASN A 37 -18.32 -0.76 1.84
C ASN A 37 -16.84 -0.70 1.44
N PRO A 38 -15.93 -0.40 2.39
CA PRO A 38 -14.54 -0.14 2.08
C PRO A 38 -13.86 -1.36 1.50
N SER A 39 -12.98 -1.08 0.53
CA SER A 39 -12.22 -2.09 -0.18
C SER A 39 -10.74 -1.76 -0.16
N ILE A 40 -9.91 -2.75 0.17
CA ILE A 40 -8.46 -2.65 0.12
C ILE A 40 -7.96 -3.56 -0.99
N THR A 41 -7.39 -2.96 -2.02
CA THR A 41 -6.75 -3.69 -3.12
C THR A 41 -5.25 -3.73 -2.90
N LEU A 42 -4.71 -4.94 -2.78
CA LEU A 42 -3.28 -5.21 -2.64
C LEU A 42 -2.72 -5.79 -3.92
N ILE A 43 -1.64 -5.20 -4.39
CA ILE A 43 -0.81 -5.75 -5.45
C ILE A 43 -0.06 -6.97 -4.90
N ARG A 44 -0.19 -8.10 -5.57
CA ARG A 44 0.51 -9.34 -5.25
C ARG A 44 1.81 -9.41 -6.03
N ARG A 45 2.91 -9.58 -5.29
CA ARG A 45 4.17 -9.99 -5.91
C ARG A 45 4.02 -11.42 -6.42
N PRO A 46 4.38 -11.69 -7.68
CA PRO A 46 4.42 -13.06 -8.20
C PRO A 46 5.37 -13.92 -7.38
N ARG A 47 5.01 -15.20 -7.16
CA ARG A 47 5.82 -16.16 -6.38
C ARG A 47 7.06 -16.64 -7.14
N LYS A 48 6.99 -16.69 -8.46
CA LYS A 48 8.10 -16.92 -9.38
C LYS A 48 7.92 -15.88 -10.47
N LYS A 49 8.91 -15.01 -10.66
CA LYS A 49 8.92 -14.08 -11.78
C LYS A 49 9.81 -14.69 -12.87
N LEU A 50 9.23 -14.99 -14.03
CA LEU A 50 10.00 -15.18 -15.24
C LEU A 50 10.49 -13.82 -15.69
N PHE A 51 11.75 -13.53 -15.37
CA PHE A 51 12.45 -12.37 -15.88
C PHE A 51 13.24 -12.74 -17.13
N PHE A 52 13.31 -11.83 -18.08
CA PHE A 52 14.18 -11.94 -19.25
C PHE A 52 14.92 -10.61 -19.45
N ILE A 53 16.09 -10.67 -20.06
CA ILE A 53 16.80 -9.47 -20.50
C ILE A 53 16.25 -9.10 -21.87
N ASN A 54 15.71 -7.90 -22.01
CA ASN A 54 15.25 -7.39 -23.29
C ASN A 54 16.46 -7.23 -24.22
N PRO A 55 16.47 -7.92 -25.38
CA PRO A 55 17.63 -7.94 -26.29
C PRO A 55 17.90 -6.59 -26.96
N THR A 56 16.93 -5.67 -26.97
CA THR A 56 17.04 -4.36 -27.63
C THR A 56 17.67 -3.31 -26.72
N ASN A 57 17.33 -3.29 -25.42
CA ASN A 57 17.76 -2.24 -24.49
C ASN A 57 18.52 -2.76 -23.26
N GLY A 58 18.66 -4.08 -23.09
CA GLY A 58 19.35 -4.70 -21.96
C GLY A 58 18.61 -4.63 -20.63
N ALA A 59 17.36 -4.15 -20.60
CA ALA A 59 16.57 -4.04 -19.38
C ALA A 59 16.08 -5.41 -18.90
N LEU A 60 16.04 -5.60 -17.58
CA LEU A 60 15.39 -6.77 -16.98
C LEU A 60 13.87 -6.57 -17.01
N GLU A 61 13.19 -7.33 -17.86
CA GLU A 61 11.74 -7.24 -18.06
C GLU A 61 11.04 -8.52 -17.60
N THR A 62 9.72 -8.45 -17.45
CA THR A 62 8.87 -9.60 -17.17
C THR A 62 7.57 -9.48 -17.94
N ASN A 63 7.08 -10.61 -18.48
CA ASN A 63 5.78 -10.69 -19.15
C ASN A 63 4.64 -11.01 -18.16
N GLU A 64 4.96 -11.18 -16.88
CA GLU A 64 3.95 -11.45 -15.87
C GLU A 64 3.16 -10.18 -15.57
N THR A 65 1.85 -10.24 -15.82
CA THR A 65 0.92 -9.22 -15.41
C THR A 65 0.83 -9.17 -13.89
N GLU A 66 0.90 -7.95 -13.37
CA GLU A 66 0.74 -7.68 -11.95
C GLU A 66 -0.65 -8.17 -11.50
N THR A 67 -0.68 -9.11 -10.55
CA THR A 67 -1.95 -9.62 -10.01
C THR A 67 -2.33 -8.81 -8.79
N SER A 68 -3.61 -8.50 -8.64
CA SER A 68 -4.14 -7.82 -7.46
C SER A 68 -5.13 -8.72 -6.71
N ILE A 69 -5.33 -8.43 -5.43
CA ILE A 69 -6.41 -9.00 -4.62
C ILE A 69 -7.10 -7.89 -3.85
N SER A 70 -8.43 -7.90 -3.87
CA SER A 70 -9.24 -6.97 -3.09
C SER A 70 -9.85 -7.68 -1.89
N TYR A 71 -9.89 -6.99 -0.75
CA TYR A 71 -10.59 -7.40 0.46
C TYR A 71 -11.59 -6.33 0.82
N ASN A 72 -12.84 -6.71 1.03
CA ASN A 72 -13.92 -5.79 1.35
C ASN A 72 -14.35 -5.95 2.80
N TRP A 73 -14.96 -4.90 3.34
CA TRP A 73 -15.66 -4.95 4.62
C TRP A 73 -17.17 -4.73 4.41
N PRO A 74 -18.07 -5.54 5.01
CA PRO A 74 -17.77 -6.74 5.80
C PRO A 74 -17.27 -7.94 4.96
N GLY A 75 -17.26 -7.82 3.63
CA GLY A 75 -16.82 -8.89 2.73
C GLY A 75 -17.87 -10.00 2.58
N LYS A 76 -17.51 -11.05 1.82
CA LYS A 76 -18.42 -12.16 1.53
C LYS A 76 -18.54 -13.18 2.66
N ASP A 77 -17.53 -13.24 3.53
CA ASP A 77 -17.43 -14.17 4.64
C ASP A 77 -16.60 -13.57 5.78
N ALA A 78 -16.71 -14.17 6.98
CA ALA A 78 -15.98 -13.71 8.16
C ALA A 78 -14.45 -13.75 7.96
N TYR A 79 -13.95 -14.56 7.03
CA TYR A 79 -12.53 -14.69 6.75
C TYR A 79 -12.00 -13.50 5.94
N GLU A 80 -12.75 -13.02 4.95
CA GLU A 80 -12.46 -11.79 4.21
C GLU A 80 -12.49 -10.58 5.15
N ALA A 81 -13.52 -10.48 6.01
CA ALA A 81 -13.63 -9.44 7.03
C ALA A 81 -12.41 -9.42 7.98
N TRP A 82 -11.99 -10.60 8.43
CA TRP A 82 -10.80 -10.75 9.27
C TRP A 82 -9.53 -10.30 8.53
N ARG A 83 -9.34 -10.70 7.26
CA ARG A 83 -8.19 -10.27 6.45
C ARG A 83 -8.16 -8.76 6.24
N PHE A 84 -9.31 -8.13 5.95
CA PHE A 84 -9.43 -6.68 5.87
C PHE A 84 -8.92 -6.02 7.17
N THR A 85 -9.39 -6.51 8.32
CA THR A 85 -8.99 -5.98 9.63
C THR A 85 -7.50 -6.15 9.91
N ILE A 86 -6.91 -7.30 9.54
CA ILE A 86 -5.47 -7.53 9.67
C ILE A 86 -4.66 -6.53 8.85
N ILE A 87 -5.11 -6.19 7.64
CA ILE A 87 -4.41 -5.21 6.78
C ILE A 87 -4.41 -3.83 7.43
N ILE A 88 -5.55 -3.36 7.96
CA ILE A 88 -5.63 -2.10 8.70
C ILE A 88 -4.67 -2.10 9.91
N LYS A 89 -4.61 -3.20 10.66
CA LYS A 89 -3.68 -3.34 11.79
C LYS A 89 -2.21 -3.24 11.37
N VAL A 90 -1.84 -3.80 10.22
CA VAL A 90 -0.48 -3.69 9.68
C VAL A 90 -0.16 -2.23 9.32
N PHE A 91 -1.09 -1.51 8.69
CA PHE A 91 -0.90 -0.08 8.41
C PHE A 91 -0.74 0.75 9.67
N ALA A 92 -1.54 0.47 10.71
CA ALA A 92 -1.41 1.13 12.01
C ALA A 92 -0.03 0.89 12.64
N ALA A 93 0.46 -0.35 12.64
CA ALA A 93 1.78 -0.69 13.17
C ALA A 93 2.93 -0.01 12.40
N ILE A 94 2.82 0.10 11.07
CA ILE A 94 3.81 0.83 10.26
C ILE A 94 3.76 2.33 10.59
N SER A 95 2.55 2.92 10.68
CA SER A 95 2.38 4.32 11.05
C SER A 95 3.02 4.62 12.42
N GLU A 96 2.75 3.79 13.43
CA GLU A 96 3.31 3.93 14.77
C GLU A 96 4.83 3.83 14.77
N ALA A 97 5.41 2.87 14.04
CA ALA A 97 6.86 2.73 13.92
C ALA A 97 7.51 3.97 13.28
N ILE A 98 6.90 4.53 12.22
CA ILE A 98 7.38 5.76 11.56
C ILE A 98 7.35 6.95 12.53
N HIS A 99 6.25 7.11 13.28
CA HIS A 99 6.08 8.20 14.26
C HIS A 99 7.07 8.06 15.43
N ALA A 100 7.27 6.85 15.95
CA ALA A 100 8.22 6.58 17.04
C ALA A 100 9.68 6.61 16.58
N GLY A 101 9.95 6.69 15.26
CA GLY A 101 11.31 6.68 14.73
C GLY A 101 12.02 5.34 14.91
N VAL A 102 11.26 4.25 15.01
CA VAL A 102 11.80 2.90 15.24
C VAL A 102 11.72 2.05 13.97
N MET A 103 12.67 1.14 13.82
CA MET A 103 12.64 0.16 12.73
C MET A 103 11.96 -1.12 13.21
N ILE A 104 10.95 -1.58 12.46
CA ILE A 104 10.28 -2.86 12.69
C ILE A 104 10.66 -3.86 11.60
N SER A 105 10.82 -5.12 11.97
CA SER A 105 11.07 -6.21 11.04
C SER A 105 10.06 -7.35 11.26
N LYS A 106 9.73 -8.06 10.18
CA LYS A 106 8.94 -9.28 10.27
C LYS A 106 9.79 -10.37 10.93
N ARG A 107 9.28 -10.98 11.99
CA ARG A 107 9.90 -12.17 12.60
C ARG A 107 9.47 -13.41 11.81
N LEU A 108 10.43 -14.31 11.54
CA LEU A 108 10.22 -15.58 10.85
C LEU A 108 9.69 -16.65 11.79
#